data_AF-A0A2V5VMB6-F1
#
_entry.id   AF-A0A2V5VMB6-F1
#
_cell.length_a   1.000
_cell.length_b   1.000
_cell.length_c   1.000
_cell.angle_alpha   90.00
_cell.angle_beta   90.00
_cell.angle_gamma   90.00
#
_symmetry.space_group_name_H-M   'P 1'
#
loop_
_entity.id
_entity.type
_entity.pdbx_description
1 polymer ?
#
loop_
_entity_poly.entity_id
_entity_poly.type
_entity_poly.pdbx_seq_one_letter_code
_entity_poly.pdbx_strand_id
1 'polypeptide(L)'
;MNKVNAISNAVPDLEPTQGWYDKHFSWNNVDPQDTKPVCFSSYRPDNPDTPGTPPKVVGPWENEIDCLEMDGKGSRIWRFAHTYSTAKNGFWSTPRGNVSQDGRFFLFTSDWEDQLGKAPNGRQYRHDVFLVELR
;
A
#
# COMPACT_ATOMS: atom_id res chain seq x y z
N MET A 1 -30.18 23.38 1.27
CA MET A 1 -28.89 23.20 1.97
C MET A 1 -28.73 21.72 2.26
N ASN A 2 -27.93 21.01 1.46
CA ASN A 2 -27.71 19.57 1.63
C ASN A 2 -26.84 19.33 2.86
N LYS A 3 -27.28 18.42 3.73
CA LYS A 3 -26.62 18.06 4.98
C LYS A 3 -25.26 17.42 4.68
N VAL A 4 -24.18 18.14 4.92
CA VAL A 4 -22.84 17.57 5.07
C VAL A 4 -22.67 17.07 6.51
N ASN A 5 -23.57 16.20 6.99
CA ASN A 5 -23.64 15.83 8.40
C ASN A 5 -23.48 14.32 8.63
N ALA A 6 -22.40 13.75 8.09
CA ALA A 6 -21.72 12.58 8.65
C ALA A 6 -20.42 12.39 7.86
N ILE A 7 -19.27 12.71 8.47
CA ILE A 7 -17.97 12.28 7.97
C ILE A 7 -17.73 10.90 8.56
N SER A 8 -17.56 9.88 7.71
CA SER A 8 -17.11 8.55 8.12
C SER A 8 -15.77 8.25 7.48
N ASN A 9 -14.86 7.63 8.23
CA ASN A 9 -13.58 7.18 7.68
C ASN A 9 -13.84 6.11 6.61
N ALA A 10 -13.47 6.39 5.36
CA ALA A 10 -13.63 5.45 4.26
C ALA A 10 -12.83 4.17 4.53
N VAL A 11 -11.59 4.34 5.02
CA VAL A 11 -10.80 3.27 5.61
C VAL A 11 -11.03 3.30 7.11
N PRO A 12 -11.85 2.41 7.69
CA PRO A 12 -12.07 2.40 9.13
C PRO A 12 -10.73 2.19 9.84
N ASP A 13 -10.55 2.87 10.98
CA ASP A 13 -9.45 2.55 11.88
C ASP A 13 -9.60 1.08 12.26
N LEU A 14 -8.57 0.28 12.00
CA LEU A 14 -8.48 -1.04 12.59
C LEU A 14 -8.44 -0.83 14.11
N GLU A 15 -9.17 -1.67 14.86
CA GLU A 15 -8.92 -1.86 16.29
C GLU A 15 -7.41 -1.86 16.51
N PRO A 16 -6.86 -1.01 17.40
CA PRO A 16 -5.44 -0.74 17.46
C PRO A 16 -4.69 -2.02 17.81
N THR A 17 -4.25 -2.73 16.79
CA THR A 17 -3.36 -3.88 16.89
C THR A 17 -1.98 -3.33 17.18
N GLN A 18 -1.79 -2.97 18.45
CA GLN A 18 -0.55 -2.59 19.12
C GLN A 18 0.66 -2.43 18.17
N GLY A 19 0.78 -1.25 17.54
CA GLY A 19 1.85 -0.94 16.59
C GLY A 19 1.54 0.29 15.74
N TRP A 20 2.59 0.97 15.27
CA TRP A 20 2.48 2.00 14.23
C TRP A 20 2.25 1.31 12.88
N TYR A 21 1.47 1.91 11.98
CA TYR A 21 1.27 1.45 10.61
C TYR A 21 1.50 2.64 9.68
N ASP A 22 2.18 2.42 8.56
CA ASP A 22 2.37 3.47 7.56
C ASP A 22 1.63 3.11 6.27
N LYS A 23 1.18 4.14 5.57
CA LYS A 23 0.47 4.07 4.29
C LYS A 23 1.03 5.12 3.35
N HIS A 24 1.42 4.70 2.16
CA HIS A 24 1.88 5.60 1.12
C HIS A 24 0.76 5.81 0.08
N PHE A 25 0.09 6.96 0.16
CA PHE A 25 -1.00 7.31 -0.74
C PHE A 25 -0.49 7.93 -2.04
N SER A 26 -1.17 7.60 -3.14
CA SER A 26 -0.97 8.16 -4.47
C SER A 26 -2.31 8.44 -5.13
N TRP A 27 -2.42 9.62 -5.74
CA TRP A 27 -3.63 10.07 -6.41
C TRP A 27 -3.24 11.03 -7.54
N ASN A 28 -3.93 10.93 -8.68
CA ASN A 28 -3.71 11.79 -9.84
C ASN A 28 -4.76 12.90 -9.98
N ASN A 29 -5.34 13.37 -8.85
CA ASN A 29 -6.39 14.38 -8.85
C ASN A 29 -5.99 15.62 -9.67
N VAL A 30 -6.75 15.90 -10.72
CA VAL A 30 -6.55 17.09 -11.55
C VAL A 30 -7.71 18.07 -11.44
N ASP A 31 -8.95 17.58 -11.33
CA ASP A 31 -10.16 18.41 -11.26
C ASP A 31 -11.32 17.69 -10.53
N PRO A 32 -12.38 18.43 -10.12
CA PRO A 32 -13.48 17.86 -9.33
C PRO A 32 -14.30 16.75 -10.01
N GLN A 33 -14.18 16.56 -11.32
CA GLN A 33 -14.82 15.49 -12.07
C GLN A 33 -13.94 14.24 -12.22
N ASP A 34 -12.70 14.27 -11.70
CA ASP A 34 -11.81 13.12 -11.73
C ASP A 34 -12.34 11.99 -10.85
N THR A 35 -12.60 10.85 -11.48
CA THR A 35 -13.08 9.64 -10.82
C THR A 35 -12.00 8.57 -10.67
N LYS A 36 -10.74 8.88 -10.99
CA LYS A 36 -9.62 7.93 -10.84
C LYS A 36 -9.39 7.61 -9.36
N PRO A 37 -9.08 6.35 -9.04
CA PRO A 37 -8.97 5.92 -7.66
C PRO A 37 -7.81 6.63 -6.95
N VAL A 38 -7.99 6.84 -5.65
CA VAL A 38 -6.87 7.05 -4.72
C VAL A 38 -6.38 5.67 -4.32
N CYS A 39 -5.10 5.38 -4.50
CA CYS A 39 -4.52 4.09 -4.08
C CYS A 39 -3.45 4.29 -3.03
N PHE A 40 -3.22 3.28 -2.21
CA PHE A 40 -2.14 3.27 -1.24
C PHE A 40 -1.55 1.89 -1.08
N SER A 41 -0.29 1.89 -0.67
CA SER A 41 0.41 0.71 -0.17
C SER A 41 0.61 0.83 1.33
N SER A 42 0.40 -0.26 2.06
CA SER A 42 0.60 -0.30 3.51
C SER A 42 1.72 -1.25 3.90
N TYR A 43 2.27 -1.04 5.09
CA TYR A 43 3.17 -2.00 5.71
C TYR A 43 3.16 -1.89 7.22
N ARG A 44 3.76 -2.90 7.86
CA ARG A 44 4.00 -2.92 9.29
C ARG A 44 5.49 -2.72 9.62
N PRO A 45 5.82 -1.82 10.55
CA PRO A 45 7.19 -1.65 11.02
C PRO A 45 7.66 -2.81 11.91
N ASP A 46 6.74 -3.63 12.45
CA ASP A 46 7.03 -4.82 13.26
C ASP A 46 6.99 -6.13 12.46
N ASN A 47 7.03 -6.06 11.13
CA ASN A 47 7.27 -7.24 10.28
C ASN A 47 8.60 -7.95 10.66
N PRO A 48 8.73 -9.26 10.42
CA PRO A 48 9.98 -9.97 10.66
C PRO A 48 11.10 -9.48 9.72
N ASP A 49 12.33 -9.54 10.20
CA ASP A 49 13.58 -9.24 9.45
C ASP A 49 14.35 -10.52 9.06
N THR A 50 13.75 -11.69 9.32
CA THR A 50 14.34 -12.98 8.94
C THR A 50 13.95 -13.29 7.49
N PRO A 51 14.93 -13.51 6.59
CA PRO A 51 14.68 -13.74 5.17
C PRO A 51 13.70 -14.90 4.91
N GLY A 52 12.74 -14.66 4.04
CA GLY A 52 11.68 -15.60 3.68
C GLY A 52 10.63 -15.84 4.74
N THR A 53 10.65 -15.08 5.84
CA THR A 53 9.56 -15.12 6.82
C THR A 53 8.42 -14.22 6.34
N PRO A 54 7.18 -14.74 6.27
CA PRO A 54 6.05 -13.93 5.82
C PRO A 54 5.81 -12.69 6.69
N PRO A 55 5.40 -11.54 6.10
CA PRO A 55 5.00 -10.36 6.84
C PRO A 55 3.88 -10.68 7.82
N LYS A 56 3.86 -9.96 8.94
CA LYS A 56 2.81 -10.10 9.94
C LYS A 56 1.52 -9.52 9.36
N VAL A 57 0.46 -10.33 9.29
CA VAL A 57 -0.87 -9.90 8.85
C VAL A 57 -1.88 -10.35 9.91
N VAL A 58 -2.38 -9.42 10.72
CA VAL A 58 -3.37 -9.69 11.78
C VAL A 58 -4.76 -9.14 11.47
N GLY A 59 -4.88 -8.38 10.38
CA GLY A 59 -6.13 -7.75 9.97
C GLY A 59 -6.11 -7.33 8.50
N PRO A 60 -7.24 -6.82 7.98
CA PRO A 60 -7.27 -6.27 6.64
C PRO A 60 -6.40 -5.00 6.54
N TRP A 61 -6.01 -4.61 5.33
CA TRP A 61 -5.23 -3.39 5.04
C TRP A 61 -3.77 -3.45 5.49
N GLU A 62 -3.25 -4.61 5.88
CA GLU A 62 -1.88 -4.79 6.34
C GLU A 62 -1.00 -5.43 5.27
N ASN A 63 0.09 -4.75 4.90
CA ASN A 63 1.00 -5.20 3.86
C ASN A 63 0.28 -5.38 2.51
N GLU A 64 -0.55 -4.41 2.12
CA GLU A 64 -1.44 -4.50 0.96
C GLU A 64 -1.34 -3.30 0.01
N ILE A 65 -1.81 -3.50 -1.21
CA ILE A 65 -2.13 -2.48 -2.19
C ILE A 65 -3.65 -2.35 -2.26
N ASP A 66 -4.15 -1.18 -1.89
CA ASP A 66 -5.58 -0.89 -1.76
C ASP A 66 -5.94 0.37 -2.54
N CYS A 67 -7.16 0.44 -3.05
CA CYS A 67 -7.68 1.65 -3.71
C CYS A 67 -9.10 1.99 -3.26
N LEU A 68 -9.38 3.29 -3.26
CA LEU A 68 -10.64 3.90 -2.86
C LEU A 68 -11.39 4.41 -4.09
N GLU A 69 -12.70 4.17 -4.10
CA GLU A 69 -13.62 4.73 -5.08
C GLU A 69 -13.75 6.25 -4.93
N MET A 70 -13.60 6.98 -6.05
CA MET A 70 -13.65 8.45 -6.08
C MET A 70 -14.77 8.99 -6.99
N ASP A 71 -15.62 8.13 -7.54
CA ASP A 71 -16.67 8.55 -8.47
C ASP A 71 -17.95 9.09 -7.78
N GLY A 72 -17.95 9.14 -6.44
CA GLY A 72 -19.06 9.63 -5.63
C GLY A 72 -20.31 8.75 -5.62
N LYS A 73 -20.27 7.57 -6.26
CA LYS A 73 -21.42 6.64 -6.31
C LYS A 73 -21.49 5.70 -5.10
N GLY A 74 -20.41 5.60 -4.33
CA GLY A 74 -20.32 4.69 -3.20
C GLY A 74 -19.13 4.98 -2.28
N SER A 75 -18.83 4.01 -1.42
CA SER A 75 -17.64 3.99 -0.57
C SER A 75 -16.99 2.61 -0.66
N ARG A 76 -16.58 2.24 -1.87
CA ARG A 76 -15.93 0.95 -2.11
C ARG A 76 -14.42 1.06 -1.92
N ILE A 77 -13.86 0.04 -1.28
CA ILE A 77 -12.42 -0.22 -1.25
C ILE A 77 -12.15 -1.49 -2.04
N TRP A 78 -11.14 -1.46 -2.89
CA TRP A 78 -10.60 -2.62 -3.59
C TRP A 78 -9.23 -2.98 -3.02
N ARG A 79 -8.96 -4.27 -2.85
CA ARG A 79 -7.69 -4.84 -2.35
C ARG A 79 -7.09 -5.68 -3.46
N PHE A 80 -5.86 -5.38 -3.89
CA PHE A 80 -5.29 -5.94 -5.12
C PHE A 80 -4.14 -6.91 -4.92
N ALA A 81 -3.22 -6.62 -4.00
CA ALA A 81 -2.03 -7.45 -3.80
C ALA A 81 -1.44 -7.26 -2.40
N HIS A 82 -0.67 -8.24 -1.95
CA HIS A 82 0.23 -8.06 -0.81
C HIS A 82 1.54 -7.41 -1.26
N THR A 83 2.13 -6.59 -0.40
CA THR A 83 3.38 -5.88 -0.69
C THR A 83 4.62 -6.75 -0.51
N TYR A 84 4.54 -7.79 0.32
CA TYR A 84 5.66 -8.64 0.72
C TYR A 84 6.87 -7.85 1.28
N SER A 85 6.62 -6.64 1.75
CA SER A 85 7.67 -5.72 2.20
C SER A 85 7.99 -5.97 3.67
N THR A 86 9.26 -6.21 4.01
CA THR A 86 9.65 -6.34 5.42
C THR A 86 9.69 -4.98 6.12
N ALA A 87 9.95 -3.89 5.39
CA ALA A 87 10.22 -2.56 5.95
C ALA A 87 11.40 -2.51 6.95
N LYS A 88 12.34 -3.46 6.87
CA LYS A 88 13.51 -3.56 7.75
C LYS A 88 14.83 -3.15 7.11
N ASN A 89 14.93 -3.25 5.79
CA ASN A 89 16.16 -3.06 5.04
C ASN A 89 16.32 -1.63 4.46
N GLY A 90 15.71 -0.66 5.13
CA GLY A 90 15.83 0.76 4.84
C GLY A 90 14.66 1.33 4.05
N PHE A 91 14.81 2.57 3.59
CA PHE A 91 13.71 3.33 2.98
C PHE A 91 13.08 2.62 1.77
N TRP A 92 13.88 1.97 0.93
CA TRP A 92 13.41 1.28 -0.28
C TRP A 92 12.78 -0.09 -0.01
N SER A 93 12.90 -0.60 1.21
CA SER A 93 12.19 -1.81 1.67
C SER A 93 10.80 -1.48 2.23
N THR A 94 10.40 -0.20 2.21
CA THR A 94 9.01 0.21 2.44
C THR A 94 8.28 0.24 1.08
N PRO A 95 7.01 -0.19 1.00
CA PRO A 95 6.29 -0.22 -0.25
C PRO A 95 5.83 1.18 -0.60
N ARG A 96 6.67 1.90 -1.34
CA ARG A 96 6.37 3.25 -1.83
C ARG A 96 5.83 3.12 -3.23
N GLY A 97 4.55 3.44 -3.40
CA GLY A 97 3.90 3.22 -4.67
C GLY A 97 3.22 4.43 -5.27
N ASN A 98 2.99 4.35 -6.57
CA ASN A 98 2.28 5.36 -7.34
C ASN A 98 1.24 4.71 -8.25
N VAL A 99 0.04 5.28 -8.27
CA VAL A 99 -0.99 4.89 -9.22
C VAL A 99 -0.72 5.58 -10.56
N SER A 100 -0.83 4.82 -11.65
CA SER A 100 -0.75 5.32 -13.02
C SER A 100 -1.84 6.34 -13.32
N GLN A 101 -1.57 7.29 -14.23
CA GLN A 101 -2.49 8.38 -14.58
C GLN A 101 -3.86 7.89 -15.10
N ASP A 102 -3.89 6.74 -15.77
CA ASP A 102 -5.14 6.15 -16.25
C ASP A 102 -5.87 5.29 -15.20
N GLY A 103 -5.25 5.10 -14.02
CA GLY A 103 -5.79 4.33 -12.90
C GLY A 103 -5.76 2.81 -13.11
N ARG A 104 -5.01 2.28 -14.09
CA ARG A 104 -5.00 0.84 -14.42
C ARG A 104 -3.92 0.04 -13.72
N PHE A 105 -2.89 0.70 -13.23
CA PHE A 105 -1.73 0.07 -12.60
C PHE A 105 -1.26 0.80 -11.35
N PHE A 106 -0.69 0.06 -10.42
CA PHE A 106 0.03 0.58 -9.26
C PHE A 106 1.43 0.00 -9.22
N LEU A 107 2.46 0.86 -9.26
CA LEU A 107 3.86 0.47 -9.11
C LEU A 107 4.27 0.67 -7.65
N PHE A 108 5.12 -0.20 -7.10
CA PHE A 108 5.61 -0.06 -5.73
C PHE A 108 6.96 -0.74 -5.52
N THR A 109 7.73 -0.28 -4.54
CA THR A 109 8.98 -0.93 -4.11
C THR A 109 8.73 -2.08 -3.15
N SER A 110 9.58 -3.11 -3.15
CA SER A 110 9.55 -4.16 -2.12
C SER A 110 10.89 -4.91 -2.08
N ASP A 111 11.25 -5.44 -0.91
CA ASP A 111 12.32 -6.43 -0.74
C ASP A 111 11.84 -7.87 -0.90
N TRP A 112 10.52 -8.08 -1.05
CA TRP A 112 9.89 -9.37 -1.24
C TRP A 112 10.38 -10.40 -0.21
N GLU A 113 10.22 -10.06 1.07
CA GLU A 113 10.64 -10.90 2.20
C GLU A 113 12.14 -11.21 2.18
N ASP A 114 12.97 -10.32 1.63
CA ASP A 114 14.40 -10.53 1.42
C ASP A 114 14.75 -11.71 0.49
N GLN A 115 13.81 -12.10 -0.38
CA GLN A 115 13.99 -13.23 -1.30
C GLN A 115 14.53 -12.85 -2.69
N LEU A 116 14.73 -11.55 -2.97
CA LEU A 116 15.22 -11.07 -4.27
C LEU A 116 16.73 -11.27 -4.49
N GLY A 117 17.40 -11.90 -3.53
CA GLY A 117 18.85 -12.08 -3.49
C GLY A 117 19.57 -10.86 -2.90
N LYS A 118 20.91 -10.92 -2.87
CA LYS A 118 21.75 -9.83 -2.34
C LYS A 118 22.00 -8.76 -3.40
N ALA A 119 22.09 -7.51 -2.96
CA ALA A 119 22.57 -6.40 -3.77
C ALA A 119 24.02 -6.65 -4.23
N PRO A 120 24.53 -5.97 -5.27
CA PRO A 120 25.87 -6.22 -5.82
C PRO A 120 27.02 -6.15 -4.80
N ASN A 121 26.86 -5.40 -3.71
CA ASN A 121 27.86 -5.29 -2.63
C ASN A 121 27.79 -6.43 -1.60
N GLY A 122 26.84 -7.36 -1.73
CA GLY A 122 26.64 -8.52 -0.85
C GLY A 122 26.09 -8.22 0.55
N ARG A 123 25.99 -6.95 0.95
CA ARG A 123 25.69 -6.55 2.33
C ARG A 123 24.19 -6.48 2.63
N GLN A 124 23.39 -6.09 1.65
CA GLN A 124 21.95 -5.89 1.78
C GLN A 124 21.19 -6.79 0.81
N TYR A 125 19.91 -7.04 1.11
CA TYR A 125 19.00 -7.65 0.13
C TYR A 125 18.62 -6.64 -0.96
N ARG A 126 18.22 -7.17 -2.11
CA ARG A 126 17.72 -6.35 -3.20
C ARG A 126 16.34 -5.82 -2.86
N HIS A 127 16.09 -4.62 -3.34
CA HIS A 127 14.78 -4.00 -3.38
C HIS A 127 14.49 -3.76 -4.86
N ASP A 128 13.35 -4.22 -5.33
CA ASP A 128 12.94 -4.03 -6.72
C ASP A 128 11.63 -3.24 -6.78
N VAL A 129 11.24 -2.87 -8.00
CA VAL A 129 9.95 -2.25 -8.29
C VAL A 129 9.05 -3.30 -8.92
N PHE A 130 7.86 -3.44 -8.35
CA PHE A 130 6.79 -4.33 -8.80
C PHE A 130 5.63 -3.51 -9.35
N LEU A 131 4.82 -4.13 -10.21
CA LEU A 131 3.64 -3.54 -10.82
C LEU A 131 2.47 -4.48 -10.65
N VAL A 132 1.33 -3.96 -10.20
CA VAL A 132 0.05 -4.67 -10.16
C VAL A 132 -0.95 -3.99 -11.08
N GLU A 133 -1.73 -4.79 -11.80
CA GLU A 133 -2.88 -4.32 -12.57
C GLU A 133 -4.12 -4.21 -11.66
N LEU A 134 -4.84 -3.08 -11.77
CA LEU A 134 -5.99 -2.72 -10.96
C LEU A 134 -7.30 -3.08 -11.69
N ARG A 135 -7.63 -4.37 -11.75
CA ARG A 135 -8.85 -4.90 -12.39
C ARG A 135 -9.78 -5.59 -11.41
#